data_AF-A7HRZ8-F1
#
_entry.id   AF-A7HRZ8-F1
#
_cell.length_a   1.000
_cell.length_b   1.000
_cell.length_c   1.000
_cell.angle_alpha   90.00
_cell.angle_beta   90.00
_cell.angle_gamma   90.00
#
_symmetry.space_group_name_H-M   'P 1'
#
loop_
_entity.id
_entity.type
_entity.pdbx_description
1 polymer ?
#
loop_
_entity_poly.entity_id
_entity_poly.type
_entity_poly.pdbx_seq_one_letter_code
_entity_poly.pdbx_strand_id
1 'polypeptide(L)'
;MREFLNDLLSTLVFVALYLTLGDIYIATGCAIAAGIAQVVYFRLTQRPVDAMLWMSLGLVIVFGSATLYLDDPRFMMVKPSIIHFAIAAVMLRPGWIGRYLPPIAKENLSQRMISGWGYGWSVLMIVLGISNIAVALTASPEVWGFFASVVLVGAKLAMFGIQYVIFRQAVIRRLEANSSVAAS
;
A
#
# COMPACT_ATOMS: atom_id res chain seq x y z
N MET A 1 2.36 -21.74 -10.10
CA MET A 1 1.00 -21.62 -10.68
C MET A 1 -0.08 -22.15 -9.73
N ARG A 2 0.09 -23.33 -9.10
CA ARG A 2 -0.87 -23.85 -8.11
C ARG A 2 -1.05 -22.99 -6.85
N GLU A 3 0.03 -22.39 -6.30
CA GLU A 3 -0.08 -21.53 -5.11
C GLU A 3 -0.88 -20.25 -5.40
N PHE A 4 -0.63 -19.61 -6.54
CA PHE A 4 -1.39 -18.43 -6.99
C PHE A 4 -2.89 -18.72 -7.17
N LEU A 5 -3.24 -19.89 -7.70
CA LEU A 5 -4.64 -20.34 -7.79
C LEU A 5 -5.27 -20.53 -6.40
N ASN A 6 -4.52 -21.05 -5.44
CA ASN A 6 -5.01 -21.25 -4.08
C ASN A 6 -5.19 -19.91 -3.34
N ASP A 7 -4.29 -18.95 -3.53
CA ASP A 7 -4.41 -17.60 -2.95
C ASP A 7 -5.59 -16.83 -3.56
N LEU A 8 -5.81 -16.95 -4.88
CA LEU A 8 -6.98 -16.37 -5.53
C LEU A 8 -8.28 -17.02 -5.07
N LEU A 9 -8.30 -18.34 -4.91
CA LEU A 9 -9.48 -19.07 -4.44
C LEU A 9 -9.81 -18.68 -3.00
N SER A 10 -8.82 -18.59 -2.11
CA SER A 10 -8.96 -18.08 -0.74
C SER A 10 -9.54 -16.65 -0.73
N THR A 11 -8.99 -15.76 -1.56
CA THR A 11 -9.46 -14.37 -1.66
C THR A 11 -10.89 -14.29 -2.19
N LEU A 12 -11.22 -15.09 -3.20
CA LEU A 12 -12.57 -15.17 -3.77
C LEU A 12 -13.60 -15.71 -2.77
N VAL A 13 -13.22 -16.73 -1.97
CA VAL A 13 -14.06 -17.25 -0.90
C VAL A 13 -14.28 -16.20 0.19
N PHE A 14 -13.24 -15.46 0.58
CA PHE A 14 -13.37 -14.35 1.53
C PHE A 14 -14.33 -13.28 1.01
N VAL A 15 -14.17 -12.85 -0.24
CA VAL A 15 -15.05 -11.84 -0.87
C VAL A 15 -16.49 -12.35 -0.96
N ALA A 16 -16.70 -13.62 -1.33
CA ALA A 16 -18.02 -14.23 -1.39
C ALA A 16 -18.69 -14.29 -0.01
N LEU A 17 -17.94 -14.65 1.04
CA LEU A 17 -18.46 -14.65 2.42
C LEU A 17 -18.79 -13.23 2.89
N TYR A 18 -17.92 -12.25 2.63
CA TYR A 18 -18.20 -10.85 2.99
C TYR A 18 -19.48 -10.32 2.30
N LEU A 19 -19.63 -10.58 1.00
CA LEU A 19 -20.79 -10.13 0.23
C LEU A 19 -22.10 -10.84 0.62
N THR A 20 -22.02 -12.07 1.11
CA THR A 20 -23.22 -12.85 1.49
C THR A 20 -23.63 -12.65 2.94
N LEU A 21 -22.68 -12.46 3.85
CA LEU A 21 -22.97 -12.26 5.27
C LEU A 21 -23.19 -10.79 5.64
N GLY A 22 -22.66 -9.84 4.87
CA GLY A 22 -22.86 -8.39 5.10
C GLY A 22 -22.23 -7.85 6.39
N ASP A 23 -21.53 -8.70 7.15
CA ASP A 23 -20.95 -8.38 8.44
C ASP A 23 -19.43 -8.62 8.41
N ILE A 24 -18.69 -7.52 8.58
CA ILE A 24 -17.23 -7.50 8.60
C ILE A 24 -16.63 -8.35 9.72
N TYR A 25 -17.33 -8.51 10.84
CA TYR A 25 -16.88 -9.30 11.98
C TYR A 25 -16.94 -10.80 11.67
N ILE A 26 -18.05 -11.26 11.07
CA ILE A 26 -18.16 -12.66 10.67
C ILE A 26 -17.19 -12.98 9.52
N ALA A 27 -17.06 -12.08 8.55
CA ALA A 27 -16.10 -12.24 7.46
C ALA A 27 -14.65 -12.33 7.97
N THR A 28 -14.27 -11.48 8.95
CA THR A 28 -12.94 -11.51 9.58
C THR A 28 -12.73 -12.80 10.39
N GLY A 29 -13.74 -13.23 11.17
CA GLY A 29 -13.69 -14.50 11.91
C GLY A 29 -13.51 -15.70 10.97
N CYS A 30 -14.25 -15.74 9.87
CA CYS A 30 -14.11 -16.77 8.84
C CYS A 30 -12.74 -16.74 8.16
N ALA A 31 -12.17 -15.55 7.89
CA ALA A 31 -10.84 -15.42 7.30
C ALA A 31 -9.74 -15.98 8.23
N ILE A 32 -9.81 -15.67 9.52
CA ILE A 32 -8.90 -16.22 10.53
C ILE A 32 -9.06 -17.75 10.61
N ALA A 33 -10.29 -18.26 10.69
CA ALA A 33 -10.57 -19.69 10.75
C ALA A 33 -10.05 -20.43 9.51
N ALA A 34 -10.24 -19.86 8.31
CA ALA A 34 -9.72 -20.40 7.07
C ALA A 34 -8.18 -20.43 7.03
N GLY A 35 -7.53 -19.35 7.48
CA GLY A 35 -6.07 -19.29 7.58
C GLY A 35 -5.49 -20.34 8.55
N ILE A 36 -6.14 -20.52 9.71
CA ILE A 36 -5.78 -21.57 10.67
C ILE A 36 -5.98 -22.95 10.05
N ALA A 37 -7.12 -23.20 9.41
CA ALA A 37 -7.41 -24.48 8.76
C ALA A 37 -6.38 -24.82 7.67
N GLN A 38 -5.94 -23.82 6.90
CA GLN A 38 -4.92 -23.98 5.86
C GLN A 38 -3.56 -24.37 6.45
N VAL A 39 -3.14 -23.76 7.56
CA VAL A 39 -1.89 -24.12 8.25
C VAL A 39 -1.98 -25.51 8.89
N VAL A 40 -3.11 -25.86 9.51
CA VAL A 40 -3.35 -27.20 10.05
C VAL A 40 -3.29 -28.25 8.93
N TYR A 41 -3.93 -27.99 7.79
CA TYR A 41 -3.88 -28.88 6.63
C TYR A 41 -2.45 -29.08 6.12
N PHE A 42 -1.66 -28.02 5.95
CA PHE A 42 -0.27 -28.16 5.52
C PHE A 42 0.59 -28.93 6.51
N ARG A 43 0.38 -28.73 7.82
CA ARG A 43 1.08 -29.49 8.88
C ARG A 43 0.69 -30.96 8.90
N LEU A 44 -0.58 -31.30 8.73
CA LEU A 44 -1.06 -32.69 8.65
C LEU A 44 -0.58 -33.38 7.38
N THR A 45 -0.39 -32.64 6.29
CA THR A 45 0.06 -33.19 4.99
C THR A 45 1.60 -33.19 4.85
N GLN A 46 2.36 -32.93 5.94
CA GLN A 46 3.83 -32.90 5.96
C GLN A 46 4.45 -31.96 4.91
N ARG A 47 3.72 -30.92 4.50
CA ARG A 47 4.23 -29.95 3.52
C ARG A 47 4.95 -28.81 4.25
N PRO A 48 6.09 -28.33 3.72
CA PRO A 48 6.78 -27.18 4.29
C PRO A 48 5.83 -25.97 4.25
N VAL A 49 5.64 -25.34 5.40
CA VAL A 49 4.85 -24.10 5.51
C VAL A 49 5.79 -22.95 5.19
N ASP A 50 5.55 -22.27 4.07
CA ASP A 50 6.35 -21.13 3.63
C ASP A 50 6.34 -20.00 4.68
N ALA A 51 7.47 -19.33 4.84
CA ALA A 51 7.60 -18.15 5.71
C ALA A 51 6.59 -17.05 5.32
N MET A 52 6.25 -16.94 4.03
CA MET A 52 5.22 -16.02 3.55
C MET A 52 3.84 -16.33 4.16
N LEU A 53 3.48 -17.61 4.28
CA LEU A 53 2.19 -18.03 4.85
C LEU A 53 2.12 -17.75 6.36
N TRP A 54 3.23 -17.95 7.08
CA TRP A 54 3.32 -17.58 8.49
C TRP A 54 3.23 -16.07 8.72
N MET A 55 3.88 -15.27 7.88
CA MET A 55 3.79 -13.81 7.97
C MET A 55 2.36 -13.32 7.68
N SER A 56 1.74 -13.82 6.60
CA SER A 56 0.36 -13.48 6.25
C SER A 56 -0.63 -13.91 7.33
N LEU A 57 -0.50 -15.12 7.87
CA LEU A 57 -1.36 -15.60 8.96
C LEU A 57 -1.15 -14.76 10.23
N GLY A 58 0.09 -14.47 10.60
CA GLY A 58 0.40 -13.61 11.74
C GLY A 58 -0.21 -12.22 11.59
N LEU A 59 -0.16 -11.64 10.39
CA LEU A 59 -0.76 -10.35 10.08
C LEU A 59 -2.29 -10.40 10.20
N VAL A 60 -2.93 -11.41 9.60
CA VAL A 60 -4.38 -11.60 9.65
C VAL A 60 -4.86 -11.87 11.07
N ILE A 61 -4.13 -12.67 11.85
CA ILE A 61 -4.45 -12.93 13.25
C ILE A 61 -4.28 -11.66 14.07
N VAL A 62 -3.14 -10.97 14.03
CA VAL A 62 -2.90 -9.77 14.86
C VAL A 62 -3.90 -8.67 14.50
N PHE A 63 -4.07 -8.38 13.21
CA PHE A 63 -4.97 -7.31 12.80
C PHE A 63 -6.44 -7.68 12.85
N GLY A 64 -6.80 -8.94 12.58
CA GLY A 64 -8.16 -9.44 12.63
C GLY A 64 -8.65 -9.67 14.06
N SER A 65 -7.82 -10.24 14.95
CA SER A 65 -8.15 -10.38 16.37
C SER A 65 -8.25 -9.02 17.07
N ALA A 66 -7.40 -8.04 16.74
CA ALA A 66 -7.57 -6.69 17.24
C ALA A 66 -8.87 -6.03 16.74
N THR A 67 -9.33 -6.34 15.52
CA THR A 67 -10.63 -5.87 15.02
C THR A 67 -11.80 -6.55 15.74
N LEU A 68 -11.69 -7.83 16.09
CA LEU A 68 -12.71 -8.57 16.86
C LEU A 68 -12.73 -8.21 18.35
N TYR A 69 -11.56 -7.90 18.94
CA TYR A 69 -11.43 -7.67 20.38
C TYR A 69 -11.74 -6.23 20.80
N LEU A 70 -11.46 -5.25 19.94
CA LEU A 70 -11.75 -3.85 20.27
C LEU A 70 -13.20 -3.44 19.99
N ASP A 71 -13.97 -4.23 19.23
CA ASP A 71 -15.39 -3.98 18.85
C ASP A 71 -15.67 -2.55 18.34
N ASP A 72 -14.61 -1.87 17.87
CA ASP A 72 -14.64 -0.46 17.44
C ASP A 72 -14.10 -0.37 16.00
N PRO A 73 -14.96 -0.04 15.01
CA PRO A 73 -14.57 0.22 13.63
C PRO A 73 -13.43 1.23 13.49
N ARG A 74 -13.29 2.16 14.45
CA ARG A 74 -12.24 3.19 14.44
C ARG A 74 -10.84 2.60 14.50
N PHE A 75 -10.66 1.48 15.20
CA PHE A 75 -9.35 0.80 15.23
C PHE A 75 -8.96 0.31 13.83
N MET A 76 -9.91 -0.21 13.06
CA MET A 76 -9.68 -0.59 11.66
C MET A 76 -9.35 0.64 10.81
N MET A 77 -10.10 1.73 10.98
CA MET A 77 -10.00 2.94 10.17
C MET A 77 -8.68 3.70 10.35
N VAL A 78 -8.04 3.60 11.53
CA VAL A 78 -6.76 4.27 11.84
C VAL A 78 -5.54 3.51 11.28
N LYS A 79 -5.65 2.20 11.01
CA LYS A 79 -4.52 1.37 10.53
C LYS A 79 -3.77 1.96 9.32
N PRO A 80 -4.44 2.49 8.27
CA PRO A 80 -3.74 3.11 7.16
C PRO A 80 -2.84 4.26 7.61
N SER A 81 -3.23 5.07 8.58
CA SER A 81 -2.42 6.21 9.04
C SER A 81 -1.08 5.79 9.60
N ILE A 82 -1.04 4.69 10.37
CA ILE A 82 0.21 4.12 10.91
C ILE A 82 1.15 3.76 9.75
N ILE A 83 0.61 3.11 8.72
CA ILE A 83 1.38 2.73 7.52
C ILE A 83 1.87 3.97 6.77
N HIS A 84 1.01 4.99 6.58
CA HIS A 84 1.41 6.23 5.92
C HIS A 84 2.54 6.94 6.66
N PHE A 85 2.48 7.03 8.00
CA PHE A 85 3.55 7.65 8.79
C PHE A 85 4.85 6.84 8.77
N ALA A 86 4.76 5.50 8.85
CA ALA A 86 5.93 4.65 8.72
C ALA A 86 6.62 4.82 7.35
N ILE A 87 5.83 4.85 6.27
CA ILE A 87 6.33 5.10 4.92
C ILE A 87 6.94 6.51 4.81
N ALA A 88 6.27 7.53 5.36
CA ALA A 88 6.79 8.89 5.37
C ALA A 88 8.16 8.96 6.08
N ALA A 89 8.31 8.32 7.23
CA ALA A 89 9.58 8.29 7.97
C ALA A 89 10.72 7.66 7.13
N VAL A 90 10.41 6.62 6.34
CA VAL A 90 11.38 6.03 5.41
C VAL A 90 11.69 6.99 4.25
N MET A 91 10.69 7.70 3.73
CA MET A 91 10.84 8.67 2.63
C MET A 91 11.61 9.94 3.00
N LEU A 92 11.77 10.24 4.30
CA LEU A 92 12.65 11.32 4.75
C LEU A 92 14.14 11.03 4.47
N ARG A 93 14.50 9.78 4.13
CA ARG A 93 15.88 9.46 3.75
C ARG A 93 16.20 10.04 2.37
N PRO A 94 17.28 10.83 2.22
CA PRO A 94 17.71 11.34 0.92
C PRO A 94 17.92 10.22 -0.10
N GLY A 95 17.51 10.43 -1.35
CA GLY A 95 17.75 9.48 -2.43
C GLY A 95 16.91 8.21 -2.41
N TRP A 96 15.96 8.04 -1.48
CA TRP A 96 15.11 6.83 -1.41
C TRP A 96 14.34 6.56 -2.72
N ILE A 97 13.96 7.62 -3.43
CA ILE A 97 13.21 7.53 -4.69
C ILE A 97 14.09 7.08 -5.85
N GLY A 98 15.41 7.32 -5.75
CA GLY A 98 16.37 6.99 -6.79
C GLY A 98 16.33 5.52 -7.17
N ARG A 99 16.18 4.60 -6.20
CA ARG A 99 16.10 3.15 -6.48
C ARG A 99 14.93 2.74 -7.39
N TYR A 100 13.89 3.56 -7.50
CA TYR A 100 12.70 3.30 -8.32
C TYR A 100 12.71 4.02 -9.67
N LEU A 101 13.73 4.85 -9.95
CA LEU A 101 13.84 5.56 -11.22
C LEU A 101 14.57 4.72 -12.27
N PRO A 102 14.15 4.78 -13.54
CA PRO A 102 14.88 4.15 -14.64
C PRO A 102 16.25 4.83 -14.84
N PRO A 103 17.25 4.12 -15.41
CA PRO A 103 18.60 4.67 -15.63
C PRO A 103 18.58 6.03 -16.35
N ILE A 104 17.78 6.13 -17.41
CA ILE A 104 17.65 7.38 -18.20
C ILE A 104 17.21 8.58 -17.36
N ALA A 105 16.36 8.38 -16.35
CA ALA A 105 15.94 9.45 -15.45
C ALA A 105 17.04 9.79 -14.43
N LYS A 106 17.78 8.79 -13.92
CA LYS A 106 18.88 9.01 -12.98
C LYS A 106 20.03 9.82 -13.58
N GLU A 107 20.35 9.54 -14.84
CA GLU A 107 21.45 10.20 -15.56
C GLU A 107 21.11 11.64 -15.96
N ASN A 108 19.84 11.89 -16.29
CA ASN A 108 19.41 13.18 -16.85
C ASN A 108 18.74 14.11 -15.82
N LEU A 109 18.37 13.64 -14.63
CA LEU A 109 17.78 14.50 -13.59
C LEU A 109 18.82 14.93 -12.55
N SER A 110 18.66 16.13 -12.00
CA SER A 110 19.55 16.59 -10.91
C SER A 110 19.22 15.88 -9.60
N GLN A 111 20.24 15.61 -8.77
CA GLN A 111 20.05 15.02 -7.44
C GLN A 111 19.16 15.87 -6.53
N ARG A 112 19.20 17.21 -6.69
CA ARG A 112 18.32 18.15 -5.99
C ARG A 112 16.85 17.94 -6.38
N MET A 113 16.58 17.75 -7.67
CA MET A 113 15.22 17.48 -8.17
C MET A 113 14.72 16.12 -7.65
N ILE A 114 15.52 15.06 -7.81
CA ILE A 114 15.18 13.72 -7.34
C ILE A 114 14.87 13.74 -5.83
N SER A 115 15.74 14.35 -5.02
CA SER A 115 15.56 14.42 -3.57
C SER A 115 14.36 15.29 -3.17
N GLY A 116 14.14 16.43 -3.85
CA GLY A 116 12.99 17.30 -3.61
C GLY A 116 11.66 16.59 -3.81
N TRP A 117 11.54 15.79 -4.89
CA TRP A 117 10.37 14.94 -5.12
C TRP A 117 10.24 13.83 -4.07
N GLY A 118 11.36 13.24 -3.65
CA GLY A 118 11.38 12.29 -2.54
C GLY A 118 10.78 12.85 -1.24
N TYR A 119 11.10 14.09 -0.88
CA TYR A 119 10.49 14.77 0.26
C TYR A 119 9.03 15.15 0.02
N GLY A 120 8.68 15.56 -1.20
CA GLY A 120 7.28 15.83 -1.57
C GLY A 120 6.37 14.62 -1.33
N TRP A 121 6.85 13.41 -1.64
CA TRP A 121 6.14 12.18 -1.31
C TRP A 121 6.02 11.94 0.20
N SER A 122 7.07 12.23 0.97
CA SER A 122 7.00 12.13 2.44
C SER A 122 5.93 13.05 3.01
N VAL A 123 5.88 14.31 2.54
CA VAL A 123 4.86 15.29 2.94
C VAL A 123 3.47 14.79 2.58
N LEU A 124 3.29 14.29 1.36
CA LEU A 124 2.01 13.71 0.94
C LEU A 124 1.58 12.58 1.88
N MET A 125 2.48 11.64 2.21
CA MET A 125 2.15 10.53 3.11
C MET A 125 1.74 11.02 4.51
N ILE A 126 2.43 12.04 5.04
CA ILE A 126 2.04 12.66 6.32
C ILE A 126 0.65 13.27 6.24
N VAL A 127 0.38 14.06 5.19
CA VAL A 127 -0.92 14.70 4.98
C VAL A 127 -2.03 13.65 4.86
N LEU A 128 -1.82 12.60 4.07
CA LEU A 128 -2.78 11.49 3.94
C LEU A 128 -3.00 10.73 5.25
N GLY A 129 -1.93 10.53 6.04
CA GLY A 129 -2.01 9.92 7.36
C GLY A 129 -2.85 10.74 8.34
N ILE A 130 -2.62 12.05 8.40
CA ILE A 130 -3.39 12.99 9.24
C ILE A 130 -4.85 13.04 8.77
N SER A 131 -5.09 13.22 7.48
CA SER A 131 -6.46 13.29 6.94
C SER A 131 -7.23 11.98 7.17
N ASN A 132 -6.57 10.82 7.06
CA ASN A 132 -7.21 9.55 7.39
C ASN A 132 -7.57 9.44 8.87
N ILE A 133 -6.74 9.93 9.80
CA ILE A 133 -7.12 9.99 11.23
C ILE A 133 -8.32 10.90 11.41
N ALA A 134 -8.31 12.10 10.82
CA ALA A 134 -9.40 13.05 10.95
C ALA A 134 -10.74 12.45 10.48
N VAL A 135 -10.74 11.77 9.33
CA VAL A 135 -11.92 11.06 8.81
C VAL A 135 -12.28 9.86 9.68
N ALA A 136 -11.30 9.08 10.14
CA ALA A 136 -11.55 7.93 11.01
C ALA A 136 -12.20 8.30 12.35
N LEU A 137 -11.93 9.49 12.88
CA LEU A 137 -12.48 9.97 14.14
C LEU A 137 -13.87 10.61 14.01
N THR A 138 -14.24 11.07 12.81
CA THR A 138 -15.44 11.92 12.60
C THR A 138 -16.50 11.30 11.69
N ALA A 139 -16.11 10.40 10.78
CA ALA A 139 -16.99 9.84 9.76
C ALA A 139 -17.45 8.41 10.09
N SER A 140 -18.53 7.97 9.42
CA SER A 140 -18.98 6.58 9.48
C SER A 140 -18.05 5.65 8.67
N PRO A 141 -18.07 4.32 8.92
CA PRO A 141 -17.25 3.36 8.18
C PRO A 141 -17.46 3.40 6.66
N GLU A 142 -18.67 3.69 6.19
CA GLU A 142 -19.02 3.76 4.76
C GLU A 142 -18.35 4.98 4.10
N VAL A 143 -18.46 6.15 4.74
CA VAL A 143 -17.82 7.38 4.28
C VAL A 143 -16.30 7.26 4.31
N TRP A 144 -15.76 6.66 5.37
CA TRP A 144 -14.33 6.36 5.44
C TRP A 144 -13.89 5.38 4.36
N GLY A 145 -14.67 4.35 4.05
CA GLY A 145 -14.35 3.40 2.98
C GLY A 145 -14.24 4.07 1.62
N PHE A 146 -15.15 5.00 1.31
CA PHE A 146 -15.05 5.84 0.12
C PHE A 146 -13.81 6.75 0.16
N PHE A 147 -13.56 7.44 1.28
CA PHE A 147 -12.38 8.29 1.43
C PHE A 147 -11.07 7.50 1.26
N ALA A 148 -10.98 6.33 1.88
CA ALA A 148 -9.79 5.48 1.83
C ALA A 148 -9.53 4.95 0.41
N SER A 149 -10.57 4.52 -0.30
CA SER A 149 -10.45 3.99 -1.66
C SER A 149 -10.24 5.07 -2.73
N VAL A 150 -10.91 6.21 -2.60
CA VAL A 150 -10.89 7.27 -3.64
C VAL A 150 -9.85 8.33 -3.33
N VAL A 151 -9.89 8.93 -2.14
CA VAL A 151 -9.05 10.09 -1.82
C VAL A 151 -7.60 9.67 -1.55
N LEU A 152 -7.39 8.67 -0.69
CA LEU A 152 -6.02 8.24 -0.35
C LEU A 152 -5.28 7.63 -1.54
N VAL A 153 -5.98 6.84 -2.36
CA VAL A 153 -5.41 6.25 -3.58
C VAL A 153 -5.28 7.29 -4.68
N GLY A 154 -6.33 8.08 -4.91
CA GLY A 154 -6.37 9.10 -5.95
C GLY A 154 -5.28 10.16 -5.78
N ALA A 155 -5.01 10.60 -4.55
CA ALA A 155 -3.94 11.56 -4.26
C ALA A 155 -2.55 11.00 -4.63
N LYS A 156 -2.29 9.72 -4.38
CA LYS A 156 -1.03 9.06 -4.76
C LYS A 156 -0.91 8.90 -6.26
N LEU A 157 -2.00 8.52 -6.94
CA LEU A 157 -2.03 8.42 -8.40
C LEU A 157 -1.81 9.78 -9.07
N ALA A 158 -2.44 10.84 -8.54
CA ALA A 158 -2.23 12.21 -9.01
C ALA A 158 -0.77 12.63 -8.82
N MET A 159 -0.19 12.43 -7.63
CA MET A 159 1.22 12.74 -7.36
C MET A 159 2.16 11.98 -8.30
N PHE A 160 1.89 10.69 -8.53
CA PHE A 160 2.65 9.87 -9.46
C PHE A 160 2.56 10.41 -10.90
N GLY A 161 1.35 10.74 -11.37
CA GLY A 161 1.14 11.32 -12.70
C GLY A 161 1.86 12.65 -12.89
N ILE A 162 1.76 13.55 -11.90
CA ILE A 162 2.45 14.84 -11.91
C ILE A 162 3.97 14.64 -11.95
N GLN A 163 4.52 13.79 -11.06
CA GLN A 163 5.94 13.48 -11.07
C GLN A 163 6.38 12.91 -12.42
N TYR A 164 5.63 11.95 -12.98
CA TYR A 164 5.95 11.31 -14.24
C TYR A 164 6.05 12.33 -15.38
N VAL A 165 5.05 13.22 -15.51
CA VAL A 165 5.03 14.27 -16.53
C VAL A 165 6.24 15.21 -16.36
N ILE A 166 6.50 15.66 -15.14
CA ILE A 166 7.60 16.60 -14.86
C ILE A 166 8.97 15.95 -15.11
N PHE A 167 9.16 14.70 -14.70
CA PHE A 167 10.41 13.97 -14.93
C PHE A 167 10.62 13.72 -16.41
N ARG A 168 9.56 13.30 -17.12
CA ARG A 168 9.62 13.07 -18.57
C ARG A 168 10.00 14.34 -19.31
N GLN A 169 9.37 15.48 -19.00
CA GLN A 169 9.70 16.76 -19.63
C GLN A 169 11.13 17.20 -19.32
N ALA A 170 11.57 17.05 -18.07
CA ALA A 170 12.94 17.41 -17.68
C ALA A 170 14.00 16.55 -18.37
N VAL A 171 13.75 15.25 -18.54
CA VAL A 171 14.65 14.34 -19.28
C VAL A 171 14.69 14.71 -20.76
N ILE A 172 13.54 14.94 -21.40
CA ILE A 172 13.50 15.31 -22.83
C ILE A 172 14.28 16.60 -23.09
N ARG A 173 14.06 17.64 -22.27
CA ARG A 173 14.79 18.91 -22.39
C ARG A 173 16.30 18.76 -22.23
N ARG A 174 16.75 17.85 -21.37
CA ARG A 174 18.19 17.54 -21.18
C ARG A 174 18.78 16.85 -22.40
N LEU A 175 18.05 15.90 -22.98
CA LEU A 175 18.50 15.18 -24.18
C LEU A 175 18.62 16.12 -25.39
N GLU A 176 17.63 17.01 -25.59
CA GLU A 176 17.65 18.02 -26.64
C GLU A 176 18.85 18.97 -26.49
N ALA A 177 19.08 19.49 -25.28
CA ALA A 177 20.22 20.38 -25.01
C ALA A 177 21.58 19.70 -25.23
N ASN A 178 21.72 18.42 -24.89
CA ASN A 178 22.97 17.69 -25.15
C ASN A 178 23.19 17.45 -26.65
N SER A 179 22.11 17.22 -27.41
CA SER A 179 22.19 17.01 -28.87
C SER A 179 22.58 18.27 -29.63
N SER A 180 22.14 19.46 -29.20
CA SER A 180 22.53 20.72 -29.83
C SER A 180 23.98 21.09 -29.56
N VAL A 181 24.50 20.80 -28.36
CA VAL A 181 25.92 20.99 -28.02
C VAL A 181 26.82 20.03 -28.81
N ALA A 182 26.38 18.80 -29.06
CA ALA A 182 27.15 17.84 -29.86
C ALA A 182 27.20 18.20 -31.36
N ALA A 183 26.29 19.05 -31.83
CA ALA A 183 26.19 19.47 -33.23
C ALA A 183 26.89 20.82 -33.53
N SER A 184 27.34 21.55 -32.51
CA SER A 184 28.09 22.82 -32.59
C SER A 184 29.59 22.60 -32.46
#